data_AF-A0A090VGA9-F1
#
_entry.id   AF-A0A090VGA9-F1
#
_cell.length_a   1.000
_cell.length_b   1.000
_cell.length_c   1.000
_cell.angle_alpha   90.00
_cell.angle_beta   90.00
_cell.angle_gamma   90.00
#
_symmetry.space_group_name_H-M   'P 1'
#
loop_
_entity.id
_entity.type
_entity.pdbx_description
1 polymer ?
#
loop_
_entity_poly.entity_id
_entity_poly.type
_entity_poly.pdbx_seq_one_letter_code
_entity_poly.pdbx_strand_id
1 'polypeptide(L)' 'MKEYFSNGKLLISGEYVVLDGAISLAVPTKYGQSLTVENINEAKIIWRS' A
#
# COMPACT_ATOMS: atom_id res chain seq x y z
N MET A 1 12.13 -2.89 -16.47
CA MET A 1 11.74 -2.13 -15.28
C MET A 1 10.21 -2.11 -15.25
N LYS A 2 9.59 -2.67 -14.22
CA LYS A 2 8.13 -2.60 -14.01
C LYS A 2 7.87 -1.62 -12.87
N GLU A 3 6.90 -0.74 -13.07
CA GLU A 3 6.52 0.26 -12.07
C GLU A 3 5.11 -0.06 -11.55
N TYR A 4 4.95 0.09 -10.25
CA TYR A 4 3.68 -0.09 -9.55
C TYR A 4 3.44 1.16 -8.71
N PHE A 5 2.21 1.67 -8.74
CA PHE A 5 1.77 2.74 -7.86
C PHE A 5 0.56 2.29 -7.06
N SER A 6 0.56 2.59 -5.76
CA SER A 6 -0.56 2.33 -4.87
C SER A 6 -0.96 3.61 -4.14
N ASN A 7 -2.24 3.97 -4.25
CA ASN A 7 -2.80 5.08 -3.47
C ASN A 7 -2.71 4.76 -1.98
N GLY A 8 -2.46 5.78 -1.16
CA GLY A 8 -2.74 5.69 0.28
C GLY A 8 -4.24 5.53 0.54
N LYS A 9 -4.59 5.29 1.80
CA LYS A 9 -5.99 5.25 2.24
C LYS A 9 -6.19 6.17 3.43
N LEU A 10 -7.33 6.87 3.45
CA LEU A 10 -7.81 7.64 4.59
C LEU A 10 -9.08 7.00 5.11
N LEU A 11 -9.10 6.70 6.41
CA LEU A 11 -10.27 6.14 7.08
C LEU A 11 -11.21 7.29 7.46
N ILE A 12 -12.47 7.22 7.03
CA ILE A 12 -13.50 8.25 7.26
C ILE A 12 -14.38 7.88 8.45
N SER A 13 -14.61 6.59 8.68
CA SER A 13 -15.42 6.09 9.80
C SER A 13 -14.96 4.73 10.28
N GLY A 14 -15.36 4.37 11.49
CA GLY A 14 -15.10 3.05 12.07
C GLY A 14 -13.66 2.84 12.51
N GLU A 15 -12.92 3.89 12.87
CA GLU A 15 -11.47 3.87 13.15
C GLU A 15 -11.00 2.70 13.99
N TYR A 16 -11.04 2.81 15.32
CA TYR A 16 -10.57 1.74 16.20
C TYR A 16 -11.55 0.57 16.26
N VAL A 17 -12.84 0.84 16.07
CA VAL A 17 -13.91 -0.17 16.15
C VAL A 17 -13.92 -1.15 14.97
N VAL A 18 -13.21 -0.87 13.86
CA VAL A 18 -13.01 -1.86 12.79
C VAL A 18 -12.28 -3.09 13.29
N LEU A 19 -11.42 -2.94 14.31
CA LEU A 19 -10.71 -4.06 14.94
C LEU A 19 -11.68 -5.03 15.63
N ASP A 20 -12.84 -4.53 16.06
CA ASP A 20 -13.91 -5.30 16.69
C ASP A 20 -14.98 -5.77 15.67
N GLY A 21 -14.72 -5.62 14.37
CA GLY A 21 -15.62 -6.07 13.29
C GLY A 21 -16.72 -5.08 12.90
N ALA A 22 -16.66 -3.83 13.37
CA ALA A 22 -17.59 -2.80 12.92
C ALA A 22 -17.37 -2.46 11.44
N ILE A 23 -18.46 -2.05 10.77
CA ILE A 23 -18.38 -1.55 9.39
C ILE A 23 -17.61 -0.23 9.39
N SER A 24 -16.59 -0.14 8.52
CA SER A 24 -15.72 1.04 8.36
C SER A 24 -15.68 1.51 6.91
N LEU A 25 -15.49 2.81 6.67
CA LEU A 25 -15.32 3.39 5.34
C LEU A 25 -13.94 4.02 5.20
N ALA A 26 -13.18 3.60 4.19
CA ALA A 26 -11.94 4.24 3.79
C ALA A 26 -12.01 4.69 2.33
N VAL A 27 -11.33 5.80 2.02
CA VAL A 27 -11.22 6.35 0.65
C VAL A 27 -9.76 6.41 0.21
N PRO A 28 -9.47 6.23 -1.09
CA PRO A 28 -8.11 6.38 -1.60
C PRO A 28 -7.66 7.84 -1.54
N THR A 29 -6.40 8.07 -1.18
CA THR A 29 -5.77 9.40 -1.22
C THR A 29 -5.02 9.61 -2.52
N LYS A 30 -4.84 10.87 -2.93
CA LYS A 30 -4.01 11.21 -4.12
C LYS A 30 -2.54 10.86 -3.92
N TYR A 31 -2.02 11.05 -2.71
CA TYR A 31 -0.67 10.64 -2.36
C TYR A 31 -0.64 9.14 -2.06
N GLY A 32 0.45 8.51 -2.43
CA GLY A 32 0.64 7.07 -2.35
C GLY A 32 2.11 6.71 -2.42
N GLN A 33 2.39 5.46 -2.74
CA GLN A 33 3.75 4.94 -2.84
C GLN A 33 3.97 4.31 -4.22
N SER A 34 5.18 4.46 -4.73
CA SER A 34 5.64 3.82 -5.97
C SER A 34 6.64 2.72 -5.65
N LEU A 35 6.60 1.63 -6.41
CA LEU A 35 7.56 0.53 -6.36
C LEU A 35 8.06 0.25 -7.77
N THR A 36 9.38 0.30 -7.94
CA THR A 36 10.06 -0.07 -9.18
C THR A 36 10.72 -1.43 -8.99
N VAL A 37 10.45 -2.35 -9.91
CA VAL A 37 10.95 -3.73 -9.88
C VAL A 37 11.80 -4.01 -11.12
N GLU A 38 12.97 -4.56 -10.87
CA GLU A 38 13.92 -5.01 -11.88
C GLU A 38 14.29 -6.47 -11.63
N ASN A 39 14.40 -7.25 -12.71
CA ASN A 39 14.87 -8.62 -12.61
C ASN A 39 16.38 -8.62 -12.39
N ILE A 40 16.83 -9.47 -11.49
CA ILE A 40 18.25 -9.76 -11.27
C ILE A 40 18.50 -11.25 -11.51
N ASN A 41 19.75 -11.63 -11.78
CA ASN A 41 20.10 -13.00 -12.11
C ASN A 41 20.28 -13.87 -10.85
N GLU A 42 20.49 -13.25 -9.70
CA GLU A 42 20.67 -13.94 -8.43
C GLU A 42 19.32 -14.26 -7.75
N ALA A 43 19.26 -15.38 -7.05
CA ALA A 43 18.10 -15.77 -6.25
C ALA A 43 18.02 -14.98 -4.92
N LYS A 44 17.91 -13.65 -4.99
CA LYS A 44 17.80 -12.76 -3.83
C LYS A 44 16.83 -11.61 -4.12
N ILE A 45 16.39 -10.93 -3.06
CA ILE A 45 15.67 -9.66 -3.15
C ILE A 45 16.60 -8.57 -2.62
N ILE A 46 16.91 -7.58 -3.46
CA ILE A 46 17.61 -6.37 -3.02
C ILE A 46 16.55 -5.30 -2.76
N TRP A 47 16.33 -4.94 -1.50
CA TRP A 47 15.39 -3.91 -1.11
C TRP A 47 16.07 -2.56 -0.94
N ARG A 48 15.44 -1.50 -1.45
CA ARG A 48 15.81 -0.10 -1.21
C ARG A 48 14.55 0.67 -0.83
N SER A 49 14.61 1.34 0.32
CA SER A 49 13.53 2.19 0.88
C SER A 49 13.69 3.64 0.48
#